data_AF-K1TLF0-F1
#
_entry.id   AF-K1TLF0-F1
#
_cell.length_a   1.000
_cell.length_b   1.000
_cell.length_c   1.000
_cell.angle_alpha   90.00
_cell.angle_beta   90.00
_cell.angle_gamma   90.00
#
_symmetry.space_group_name_H-M   'P 1'
#
loop_
_entity.id
_entity.type
_entity.pdbx_description
1 polymer ?
#
loop_
_entity_poly.entity_id
_entity_poly.type
_entity_poly.pdbx_seq_one_letter_code
_entity_poly.pdbx_strand_id
1 'polypeptide(L)'
;MSKVARLVEVFARRFQVQERLTAQICQSLTDTLSTEGVMVVVEARHLCMQMRGVEKQGAVTVTYDSSGKFEQEEWRREFYSLIGKNSIG
;
A
#
# COMPACT_ATOMS: atom_id res chain seq x y z
N MET A 1 4.73 -17.01 -2.61
CA MET A 1 5.01 -15.58 -2.90
C MET A 1 4.36 -15.07 -4.20
N SER A 2 4.24 -15.86 -5.27
CA SER A 2 3.75 -15.37 -6.58
C SER A 2 2.28 -14.88 -6.63
N LYS A 3 1.40 -15.33 -5.72
CA LYS A 3 -0.03 -14.97 -5.74
C LYS A 3 -0.31 -13.53 -5.30
N VAL A 4 0.43 -13.01 -4.32
CA VAL A 4 0.27 -11.62 -3.84
C VAL A 4 0.74 -10.63 -4.91
N ALA A 5 1.91 -10.88 -5.51
CA ALA A 5 2.41 -10.06 -6.62
C ALA A 5 1.42 -10.00 -7.79
N ARG A 6 0.84 -11.15 -8.16
CA ARG A 6 -0.15 -11.23 -9.24
C ARG A 6 -1.45 -10.50 -8.90
N LEU A 7 -1.89 -10.54 -7.63
CA LEU A 7 -3.06 -9.79 -7.16
C LEU A 7 -2.83 -8.28 -7.29
N VAL A 8 -1.65 -7.79 -6.88
CA VAL A 8 -1.27 -6.38 -7.04
C VAL A 8 -1.26 -5.98 -8.52
N GLU A 9 -0.67 -6.79 -9.40
CA GLU A 9 -0.65 -6.54 -10.84
C GLU A 9 -2.05 -6.45 -11.46
N VAL A 10 -3.00 -7.29 -11.02
CA VAL A 10 -4.37 -7.28 -11.52
C VAL A 10 -5.06 -5.94 -11.23
N PHE A 11 -4.89 -5.40 -10.02
CA PHE A 11 -5.49 -4.11 -9.66
C PHE A 11 -4.74 -2.92 -10.30
N ALA A 12 -3.41 -3.02 -10.46
CA ALA A 12 -2.57 -1.96 -11.00
C ALA A 12 -2.71 -1.75 -12.52
N ARG A 13 -3.24 -2.72 -13.28
CA ARG A 13 -3.33 -2.69 -14.76
C ARG A 13 -4.39 -1.74 -15.34
N ARG A 14 -4.86 -0.75 -14.58
CA ARG A 14 -5.89 0.22 -15.00
C ARG A 14 -5.53 1.61 -14.47
N PHE A 15 -6.24 2.65 -14.92
CA PHE A 15 -6.14 3.95 -14.28
C PHE A 15 -6.62 3.84 -12.83
N GLN A 16 -5.71 4.11 -11.90
CA GLN A 16 -5.95 3.95 -10.48
C GLN A 16 -5.66 5.23 -9.73
N VAL A 17 -6.36 5.37 -8.60
CA VAL A 17 -6.02 6.30 -7.52
C VAL A 17 -5.34 5.44 -6.45
N GLN A 18 -4.16 5.84 -5.97
CA GLN A 18 -3.29 4.97 -5.17
C GLN A 18 -3.97 4.52 -3.87
N GLU A 19 -4.76 5.40 -3.25
CA GLU A 19 -5.56 5.15 -2.05
C GLU A 19 -6.54 3.99 -2.29
N ARG A 20 -7.28 4.05 -3.41
CA ARG A 20 -8.25 3.02 -3.78
C ARG A 20 -7.56 1.70 -4.13
N LEU A 21 -6.43 1.75 -4.83
CA LEU A 21 -5.63 0.55 -5.12
C LEU A 21 -5.21 -0.15 -3.82
N THR A 22 -4.73 0.62 -2.85
CA THR A 22 -4.28 0.11 -1.54
C THR A 22 -5.43 -0.58 -0.81
N ALA A 23 -6.60 0.07 -0.76
CA ALA A 23 -7.78 -0.49 -0.11
C ALA A 23 -8.30 -1.77 -0.79
N GLN A 24 -8.30 -1.81 -2.13
CA GLN A 24 -8.71 -3.01 -2.87
C GLN A 24 -7.79 -4.21 -2.61
N ILE A 25 -6.49 -3.97 -2.51
CA ILE A 25 -5.51 -5.01 -2.17
C ILE A 25 -5.75 -5.50 -0.74
N CYS A 26 -5.91 -4.59 0.22
CA CYS A 26 -6.16 -4.92 1.62
C CYS A 26 -7.43 -5.77 1.76
N GLN A 27 -8.56 -5.30 1.23
CA GLN A 27 -9.83 -6.01 1.29
C GLN A 27 -9.74 -7.39 0.63
N SER A 28 -9.15 -7.48 -0.56
CA SER A 28 -9.04 -8.75 -1.27
C SER A 28 -8.18 -9.77 -0.50
N LEU A 29 -7.13 -9.32 0.18
CA LEU A 29 -6.32 -10.19 1.04
C LEU A 29 -7.09 -10.64 2.28
N THR A 30 -7.81 -9.73 2.93
CA THR A 30 -8.67 -10.03 4.09
C THR A 30 -9.71 -11.10 3.73
N ASP A 31 -10.41 -10.91 2.60
CA ASP A 31 -11.47 -11.83 2.15
C ASP A 31 -10.92 -13.20 1.74
N THR A 32 -9.71 -13.23 1.15
CA THR A 32 -9.14 -14.47 0.60
C THR A 32 -8.40 -15.30 1.65
N LEU A 33 -7.76 -14.65 2.63
CA LEU A 33 -6.78 -15.32 3.51
C LEU A 33 -7.34 -15.72 4.87
N SER A 34 -8.57 -15.34 5.24
CA SER A 34 -9.17 -15.66 6.55
C SER A 34 -8.22 -15.41 7.73
N THR A 35 -7.40 -14.36 7.62
CA THR A 35 -6.39 -13.99 8.61
C THR A 35 -6.97 -13.09 9.68
N GLU A 36 -6.38 -13.14 10.87
CA GLU A 36 -6.80 -12.29 12.01
C GLU A 36 -6.50 -10.79 11.79
N GLY A 37 -5.64 -10.44 10.83
CA GLY A 37 -5.41 -9.07 10.40
C GLY A 37 -4.54 -8.98 9.16
N VAL A 38 -4.74 -7.91 8.39
CA VAL A 38 -3.98 -7.59 7.19
C VAL A 38 -3.51 -6.13 7.28
N MET A 39 -2.30 -5.85 6.85
CA MET A 39 -1.79 -4.50 6.68
C MET A 39 -1.07 -4.38 5.34
N VAL A 40 -1.45 -3.38 4.56
CA VAL A 40 -0.90 -3.10 3.23
C VAL A 40 -0.34 -1.69 3.22
N VAL A 41 0.91 -1.56 2.80
CA VAL A 41 1.56 -0.27 2.56
C VAL A 41 2.03 -0.25 1.12
N VAL A 42 1.70 0.83 0.41
CA VAL A 42 2.10 1.05 -0.98
C VAL A 42 2.90 2.34 -1.06
N GLU A 43 4.13 2.22 -1.51
CA GLU A 43 5.02 3.32 -1.84
C GLU A 43 5.17 3.41 -3.36
N ALA A 44 4.84 4.56 -3.95
CA ALA A 44 4.93 4.74 -5.40
C ALA A 44 5.37 6.16 -5.80
N ARG A 45 5.97 6.24 -6.99
CA ARG A 45 6.31 7.50 -7.65
C ARG A 45 5.35 7.77 -8.78
N HIS A 46 4.77 8.98 -8.81
CA HIS A 46 3.81 9.41 -9.81
C HIS A 46 4.53 10.15 -10.94
N LEU A 47 4.80 9.46 -12.05
CA LEU A 47 5.47 10.06 -13.21
C LEU A 47 4.73 11.28 -13.76
N CYS A 48 3.40 11.32 -13.67
CA CYS A 48 2.61 12.48 -14.06
C CYS A 48 2.92 13.74 -13.22
N MET A 49 3.38 13.59 -11.98
CA MET A 49 3.80 14.69 -11.11
C MET A 49 5.30 15.02 -11.25
N GLN A 50 6.11 14.04 -11.65
CA GLN A 50 7.56 14.19 -11.79
C GLN A 50 7.98 14.72 -13.16
N MET A 51 7.22 14.41 -14.21
CA MET A 51 7.58 14.73 -15.60
C MET A 51 6.73 15.86 -16.20
N ARG A 52 5.65 16.26 -15.52
CA ARG A 52 4.73 17.30 -16.00
C ARG A 52 4.17 18.09 -14.81
N GLY A 53 3.79 19.35 -15.03
CA GLY A 53 3.16 20.19 -14.01
C GLY A 53 4.15 20.74 -13.00
N VAL A 54 3.98 20.40 -11.71
CA VAL A 54 4.78 20.96 -10.59
C VAL A 54 6.21 20.41 -10.54
N GLU A 55 6.53 19.38 -11.34
CA GLU A 55 7.87 18.80 -11.53
C GLU A 55 8.64 18.49 -10.24
N LYS A 56 7.93 18.00 -9.22
CA LYS A 56 8.52 17.70 -7.91
C LYS A 56 9.34 16.42 -7.99
N GLN A 57 10.60 16.56 -8.40
CA GLN A 57 11.58 15.48 -8.46
C GLN A 57 11.71 14.80 -7.09
N GLY A 58 11.74 13.48 -7.08
CA GLY A 58 11.85 12.70 -5.84
C GLY A 58 10.57 12.62 -5.00
N ALA A 59 9.44 13.19 -5.46
CA ALA A 59 8.16 12.99 -4.78
C ALA A 59 7.76 11.51 -4.79
N VAL A 60 7.50 10.99 -3.58
CA VAL A 60 6.97 9.66 -3.33
C VAL A 60 5.65 9.82 -2.59
N THR A 61 4.67 9.02 -2.94
CA THR A 61 3.39 8.96 -2.23
C THR A 61 3.30 7.62 -1.53
N VAL A 62 3.04 7.66 -0.23
CA VAL A 62 2.85 6.49 0.62
C VAL A 62 1.39 6.44 1.03
N THR A 63 0.75 5.30 0.81
CA THR A 63 -0.61 5.01 1.25
C THR A 63 -0.61 3.72 2.03
N TYR A 64 -1.53 3.60 2.99
CA TYR A 64 -1.69 2.37 3.75
C TYR A 64 -3.17 2.07 3.97
N ASP A 65 -3.47 0.80 4.17
CA ASP A 65 -4.76 0.33 4.66
C ASP A 65 -4.57 -0.91 5.53
N SER A 66 -5.50 -1.14 6.47
CA SER A 66 -5.37 -2.18 7.49
C SER A 66 -6.72 -2.74 7.91
N SER A 67 -6.73 -4.00 8.33
CA SER A 67 -7.93 -4.69 8.82
C SER A 67 -7.59 -5.64 9.98
N GLY A 68 -8.56 -5.90 10.86
CA GLY A 68 -8.45 -6.88 11.94
C GLY A 68 -7.47 -6.43 13.02
N LYS A 69 -6.54 -7.32 13.42
CA LYS A 69 -5.54 -7.02 14.48
C LYS A 69 -4.76 -5.72 14.27
N PHE A 70 -4.53 -5.32 13.02
CA PHE A 70 -3.83 -4.07 12.69
C PHE A 70 -4.68 -2.80 12.88
N GLU A 71 -5.94 -2.89 13.30
CA GLU A 71 -6.69 -1.71 13.78
C GLU A 71 -6.15 -1.20 15.11
N GLN A 72 -5.59 -2.11 15.93
CA GLN A 72 -4.95 -1.77 17.19
C GLN A 72 -3.59 -1.09 16.94
N GLU A 73 -3.28 -0.08 17.75
CA GLU A 73 -2.13 0.79 17.51
C GLU A 73 -0.78 0.09 17.78
N GLU A 74 -0.75 -0.84 18.74
CA GLU A 74 0.44 -1.62 19.09
C GLU A 74 0.97 -2.42 17.90
N TRP A 75 0.09 -3.13 17.18
CA TRP A 75 0.46 -3.96 16.04
C TRP A 75 0.88 -3.11 14.84
N ARG A 76 0.27 -1.93 14.65
CA ARG A 76 0.71 -0.98 13.62
C ARG A 76 2.10 -0.43 13.91
N ARG A 77 2.40 -0.07 15.16
CA ARG A 77 3.73 0.41 15.54
C ARG A 77 4.79 -0.66 15.34
N GLU A 78 4.51 -1.90 15.71
CA GLU A 78 5.41 -3.02 15.45
C GLU A 78 5.64 -3.21 13.95
N PHE A 79 4.57 -3.23 13.14
CA PHE A 79 4.68 -3.33 11.69
C PHE A 79 5.55 -2.22 11.10
N TYR A 80 5.30 -0.96 11.46
CA TYR A 80 6.09 0.18 10.99
C TYR A 80 7.56 0.12 11.42
N SER A 81 7.85 -0.48 12.58
CA SER A 81 9.24 -0.70 13.01
C SER A 81 9.99 -1.68 12.11
N LEU A 82 9.27 -2.63 11.49
CA LEU A 82 9.84 -3.66 10.62
C LEU A 82 10.05 -3.19 9.18
N ILE A 83 9.16 -2.34 8.64
CA ILE A 83 9.20 -1.92 7.23
C ILE A 83 10.15 -0.73 6.94
N GLY A 84 10.89 -0.27 7.96
CA GLY A 84 11.99 0.68 7.80
C GLY A 84 11.54 2.15 7.70
N LYS A 85 12.21 3.03 8.46
CA LYS A 85 11.91 4.48 8.54
C LYS A 85 12.02 5.26 7.21
N ASN A 86 12.54 4.66 6.15
CA ASN A 86 12.67 5.30 4.83
C ASN A 86 11.41 5.18 3.96
N SER A 87 10.48 4.28 4.29
CA SER A 87 9.25 4.05 3.50
C SER A 87 8.06 4.86 3.99
N ILE A 88 8.24 5.66 5.04
CA ILE A 88 7.21 6.49 5.67
C ILE A 88 7.87 7.84 6.01
N GLY A 89 8.30 8.56 4.98
CA GLY A 89 8.87 9.91 5.06
C GLY A 89 7.94 10.94 4.44
#